data_AF-A0A518HQ48-F1
#
_entry.id   AF-A0A518HQ48-F1
#
_cell.length_a   1.000
_cell.length_b   1.000
_cell.length_c   1.000
_cell.angle_alpha   90.00
_cell.angle_beta   90.00
_cell.angle_gamma   90.00
#
_symmetry.space_group_name_H-M   'P 1'
#
loop_
_entity.id
_entity.type
_entity.pdbx_description
1 polymer ?
#
loop_
_entity_poly.entity_id
_entity_poly.type
_entity_poly.pdbx_seq_one_letter_code
_entity_poly.pdbx_strand_id
1 'polypeptide(L)'
;MTENTSHRSESLLTEHFRETRRQLRGLLLKIWGGGFLVVLFGFALAWFFIQPAPPRTIVMATGSDDGAYHRFAMQYRDFLGRQGVTLELRSTAGSIENYRLLESDPDVNLAIVQGGTVPKSFSGAVEIESLASLYFEPLWVFYRGDETMADLRDLKGKRIAIGRSGSGTESIATLLLDENGIDADSDSTRVQAGGRDAVERLKNGQVDVALFVLSPQSTLIREMIAAPDIHLLSFQRDDAYVRRHPFLTAVTLQRGVIDLQHDYPPRDVQLIAPAANLIATRSLHDALIPLLLRAASQTHRGRESLLQPGRLPSTEFIEFPLNQSARVYFEDGPPFLQKYLPFWVASAISRGKILLLPALTLLLPLFRMAPPLYRWRIRSRIYRWYEILRGIESELRHEPDVERLEKNVTTLGQMQGELDDLKSVPLSYMEEFYNLRLHVEFVQRRVRNAIVELDRPSPADDEEPPQPIDHAATDPPPHPTQ
;
A
#
# COMPACT_ATOMS: atom_id res chain seq x y z
N MET A 1 34.21 68.27 -6.01
CA MET A 1 34.81 66.91 -6.01
C MET A 1 34.36 66.24 -4.71
N THR A 2 33.04 66.02 -4.58
CA THR A 2 32.35 65.79 -3.29
C THR A 2 31.06 64.99 -3.48
N GLU A 3 30.98 64.19 -4.54
CA GLU A 3 29.77 63.41 -4.89
C GLU A 3 30.01 61.88 -4.88
N ASN A 4 31.22 61.43 -4.54
CA ASN A 4 31.64 60.02 -4.68
C ASN A 4 31.83 59.26 -3.35
N THR A 5 31.67 59.92 -2.19
CA THR A 5 31.87 59.30 -0.87
C THR A 5 30.58 58.71 -0.30
N SER A 6 29.42 59.31 -0.57
CA SER A 6 28.11 58.83 -0.10
C SER A 6 27.74 57.48 -0.75
N HIS A 7 27.81 57.38 -2.08
CA HIS A 7 27.52 56.14 -2.83
C HIS A 7 28.44 54.95 -2.48
N ARG A 8 29.69 55.22 -2.09
CA ARG A 8 30.65 54.18 -1.71
C ARG A 8 30.41 53.63 -0.30
N SER A 9 29.76 54.39 0.57
CA SER A 9 29.38 53.94 1.92
C SER A 9 28.08 53.11 1.92
N GLU A 10 27.11 53.49 1.07
CA GLU A 10 25.90 52.69 0.81
C GLU A 10 26.23 51.29 0.28
N SER A 11 27.27 51.15 -0.56
CA SER A 11 27.62 49.86 -1.15
C SER A 11 28.17 48.88 -0.10
N LEU A 12 28.94 49.33 0.88
CA LEU A 12 29.62 48.46 1.85
C LEU A 12 28.67 47.82 2.86
N LEU A 13 27.72 48.60 3.41
CA LEU A 13 26.70 48.07 4.31
C LEU A 13 25.79 47.08 3.56
N THR A 14 25.34 47.48 2.36
CA THR A 14 24.44 46.65 1.55
C THR A 14 25.09 45.36 1.07
N GLU A 15 26.38 45.37 0.72
CA GLU A 15 27.15 44.17 0.37
C GLU A 15 27.37 43.26 1.56
N HIS A 16 27.81 43.80 2.70
CA HIS A 16 27.99 43.04 3.94
C HIS A 16 26.68 42.35 4.37
N PHE A 17 25.55 43.07 4.34
CA PHE A 17 24.23 42.48 4.64
C PHE A 17 23.77 41.45 3.60
N ARG A 18 24.10 41.60 2.31
CA ARG A 18 23.77 40.63 1.26
C ARG A 18 24.56 39.33 1.39
N GLU A 19 25.86 39.39 1.65
CA GLU A 19 26.71 38.21 1.81
C GLU A 19 26.30 37.38 3.02
N THR A 20 26.10 38.01 4.17
CA THR A 20 25.69 37.30 5.39
C THR A 20 24.25 36.77 5.28
N ARG A 21 23.35 37.46 4.56
CA ARG A 21 22.00 36.95 4.24
C ARG A 21 22.06 35.70 3.36
N ARG A 22 22.99 35.62 2.40
CA ARG A 22 23.25 34.41 1.61
C ARG A 22 23.80 33.28 2.47
N GLN A 23 24.74 33.58 3.38
CA GLN A 23 25.32 32.59 4.31
C GLN A 23 24.28 32.00 5.28
N LEU A 24 23.44 32.83 5.92
CA LEU A 24 22.36 32.36 6.80
C LEU A 24 21.26 31.60 6.05
N ARG A 25 20.89 32.03 4.84
CA ARG A 25 19.97 31.27 3.99
C ARG A 25 20.57 29.91 3.63
N GLY A 26 21.86 29.87 3.28
CA GLY A 26 22.58 28.63 3.00
C GLY A 26 22.64 27.68 4.20
N LEU A 27 22.91 28.18 5.41
CA LEU A 27 22.89 27.39 6.64
C LEU A 27 21.50 26.80 6.95
N LEU A 28 20.45 27.61 6.84
CA LEU A 28 19.08 27.13 7.05
C LEU A 28 18.65 26.13 5.97
N LEU A 29 19.02 26.36 4.70
CA LEU A 29 18.78 25.38 3.63
C LEU A 29 19.55 24.08 3.88
N LYS A 30 20.78 24.15 4.40
CA LYS A 30 21.59 22.97 4.74
C LYS A 30 20.99 22.19 5.90
N ILE A 31 20.47 22.85 6.92
CA ILE A 31 19.88 22.19 8.10
C ILE A 31 18.50 21.59 7.77
N TRP A 32 17.61 22.37 7.15
CA TRP A 32 16.28 21.87 6.77
C TRP A 32 16.35 20.92 5.58
N GLY A 33 17.17 21.22 4.58
CA GLY A 33 17.43 20.33 3.45
C GLY A 33 18.13 19.05 3.90
N GLY A 34 19.12 19.14 4.79
CA GLY A 34 19.77 17.98 5.39
C GLY A 34 18.83 17.13 6.22
N GLY A 35 18.02 17.76 7.10
CA GLY A 35 17.01 17.06 7.89
C GLY A 35 15.93 16.40 7.01
N PHE A 36 15.45 17.08 5.99
CA PHE A 36 14.53 16.52 5.01
C PHE A 36 15.16 15.36 4.23
N LEU A 37 16.43 15.47 3.84
CA LEU A 37 17.17 14.38 3.20
C LEU A 37 17.33 13.18 4.13
N VAL A 38 17.56 13.37 5.43
CA VAL A 38 17.61 12.27 6.40
C VAL A 38 16.25 11.60 6.56
N VAL A 39 15.16 12.37 6.62
CA VAL A 39 13.79 11.82 6.64
C VAL A 39 13.49 11.05 5.35
N LEU A 40 13.84 11.62 4.19
CA LEU A 40 13.65 11.00 2.88
C LEU A 40 14.49 9.74 2.74
N PHE A 41 15.73 9.76 3.23
CA PHE A 41 16.62 8.60 3.25
C PHE A 41 16.09 7.51 4.19
N GLY A 42 15.63 7.87 5.39
CA GLY A 42 15.00 6.94 6.32
C GLY A 42 13.73 6.33 5.73
N PHE A 43 12.92 7.12 5.02
CA PHE A 43 11.74 6.65 4.31
C PHE A 43 12.11 5.72 3.14
N ALA A 44 13.12 6.07 2.34
CA ALA A 44 13.61 5.25 1.24
C ALA A 44 14.22 3.93 1.73
N LEU A 45 14.97 3.97 2.83
CA LEU A 45 15.54 2.79 3.47
C LEU A 45 14.43 1.88 4.00
N ALA A 46 13.46 2.44 4.72
CA ALA A 46 12.34 1.69 5.24
C ALA A 46 11.42 1.15 4.12
N TRP A 47 11.29 1.85 3.00
CA TRP A 47 10.60 1.36 1.81
C TRP A 47 11.24 0.09 1.25
N PHE A 48 12.55 -0.09 1.43
CA PHE A 48 13.28 -1.29 1.02
C PHE A 48 13.02 -2.50 1.93
N PHE A 49 12.63 -2.27 3.20
CA PHE A 49 12.36 -3.33 4.19
C PHE A 49 10.88 -3.73 4.29
N ILE A 50 9.97 -2.97 3.67
CA ILE A 50 8.55 -3.34 3.59
C ILE A 50 8.35 -4.33 2.45
N GLN A 51 7.38 -5.25 2.59
CA GLN A 51 7.05 -6.27 1.60
C GLN A 51 7.17 -5.72 0.16
N PRO A 52 7.90 -6.44 -0.72
CA PRO A 52 8.16 -5.99 -2.07
C PRO A 52 6.85 -5.67 -2.78
N ALA A 53 6.89 -4.79 -3.79
CA ALA A 53 5.68 -4.52 -4.55
C ALA A 53 5.10 -5.82 -5.12
N PRO A 54 3.75 -5.96 -5.18
CA PRO A 54 3.15 -7.16 -5.75
C PRO A 54 3.67 -7.33 -7.17
N PRO A 55 3.97 -8.58 -7.57
CA PRO A 55 4.45 -8.84 -8.90
C PRO A 55 3.40 -8.41 -9.92
N ARG A 56 3.88 -7.98 -11.10
CA ARG A 56 3.00 -7.61 -12.21
C ARG A 56 2.47 -8.82 -12.97
N THR A 57 3.14 -9.96 -12.82
CA THR A 57 2.79 -11.21 -13.48
C THR A 57 2.63 -12.30 -12.44
N ILE A 58 1.56 -13.08 -12.57
CA ILE A 58 1.32 -14.30 -11.81
C ILE A 58 0.93 -15.42 -12.76
N VAL A 59 1.24 -16.66 -12.39
CA VAL A 59 0.99 -17.84 -13.22
C VAL A 59 -0.03 -18.73 -12.52
N MET A 60 -1.09 -19.09 -13.24
CA MET A 60 -2.16 -19.96 -12.77
C MET A 60 -2.18 -21.28 -13.54
N ALA A 61 -2.12 -22.41 -12.83
CA ALA A 61 -2.43 -23.73 -13.38
C ALA A 61 -3.96 -23.94 -13.45
N THR A 62 -4.44 -24.44 -14.59
CA THR A 62 -5.87 -24.46 -14.92
C THR A 62 -6.38 -25.86 -15.20
N GLY A 63 -6.66 -26.19 -16.44
CA GLY A 63 -7.10 -27.50 -16.91
C GLY A 63 -6.93 -27.49 -18.42
N SER A 64 -7.60 -28.41 -19.13
CA SER A 64 -7.53 -28.44 -20.59
C SER A 64 -8.10 -27.15 -21.19
N ASP A 65 -7.63 -26.78 -22.38
CA ASP A 65 -8.01 -25.52 -23.04
C ASP A 65 -9.53 -25.38 -23.27
N ASP A 66 -10.23 -26.51 -23.44
CA ASP A 66 -11.68 -26.60 -23.61
C ASP A 66 -12.45 -26.70 -22.28
N GLY A 67 -11.73 -26.91 -21.17
CA GLY A 67 -12.27 -27.14 -19.83
C GLY A 67 -12.82 -25.88 -19.15
N ALA A 68 -13.63 -26.10 -18.11
CA ALA A 68 -14.23 -25.03 -17.32
C ALA A 68 -13.16 -24.19 -16.59
N TYR A 69 -12.14 -24.83 -16.01
CA TYR A 69 -11.04 -24.16 -15.32
C TYR A 69 -10.33 -23.15 -16.22
N HIS A 70 -9.93 -23.55 -17.42
CA HIS A 70 -9.24 -22.67 -18.36
C HIS A 70 -10.15 -21.50 -18.79
N ARG A 71 -11.43 -21.78 -19.07
CA ARG A 71 -12.42 -20.76 -19.45
C ARG A 71 -12.64 -19.71 -18.37
N PHE A 72 -12.79 -20.11 -17.10
CA PHE A 72 -12.95 -19.16 -16.00
C PHE A 72 -11.65 -18.40 -15.74
N ALA A 73 -10.50 -19.07 -15.83
CA ALA A 73 -9.20 -18.43 -15.69
C ALA A 73 -8.94 -17.37 -16.78
N MET A 74 -9.45 -17.56 -18.01
CA MET A 74 -9.42 -16.52 -19.04
C MET A 74 -10.22 -15.27 -18.63
N GLN A 75 -11.39 -15.44 -18.01
CA GLN A 75 -12.16 -14.30 -17.49
C GLN A 75 -11.43 -13.59 -16.35
N TYR A 76 -10.72 -14.34 -15.51
CA TYR A 76 -9.85 -13.77 -14.48
C TYR A 76 -8.72 -12.98 -15.13
N ARG A 77 -8.05 -13.53 -16.15
CA ARG A 77 -6.99 -12.85 -16.88
C ARG A 77 -7.45 -11.52 -17.46
N ASP A 78 -8.63 -11.49 -18.07
CA ASP A 78 -9.21 -10.26 -18.62
C ASP A 78 -9.52 -9.23 -17.52
N PHE A 79 -10.04 -9.68 -16.38
CA PHE A 79 -10.31 -8.81 -15.24
C PHE A 79 -9.03 -8.24 -14.62
N LEU A 80 -8.03 -9.08 -14.36
CA LEU A 80 -6.73 -8.68 -13.80
C LEU A 80 -5.96 -7.78 -14.76
N GLY A 81 -6.02 -8.05 -16.06
CA GLY A 81 -5.39 -7.24 -17.10
C GLY A 81 -5.87 -5.79 -17.08
N ARG A 82 -7.18 -5.56 -16.84
CA ARG A 82 -7.74 -4.21 -16.66
C ARG A 82 -7.24 -3.50 -15.41
N GLN A 83 -6.71 -4.24 -14.44
CA GLN A 83 -6.09 -3.72 -13.21
C GLN A 83 -4.57 -3.63 -13.30
N GLY A 84 -4.00 -3.90 -14.48
CA GLY A 84 -2.57 -3.84 -14.74
C GLY A 84 -1.78 -5.01 -14.13
N VAL A 85 -2.42 -6.17 -13.97
CA VAL A 85 -1.78 -7.43 -13.55
C VAL A 85 -1.93 -8.45 -14.69
N THR A 86 -0.83 -9.02 -15.14
CA THR A 86 -0.80 -10.08 -16.14
C THR A 86 -1.01 -11.43 -15.45
N LEU A 87 -2.04 -12.17 -15.88
CA LEU A 87 -2.26 -13.55 -15.46
C LEU A 87 -1.87 -14.48 -16.61
N GLU A 88 -0.77 -15.20 -16.45
CA GLU A 88 -0.36 -16.26 -17.36
C GLU A 88 -1.08 -17.56 -17.00
N LEU A 89 -1.64 -18.23 -18.01
CA LEU A 89 -2.39 -19.47 -17.81
C LEU A 89 -1.54 -20.64 -18.27
N ARG A 90 -1.34 -21.62 -17.39
CA ARG A 90 -0.76 -22.92 -17.71
C ARG A 90 -1.90 -23.91 -17.90
N SER A 91 -2.03 -24.41 -19.12
CA SER A 91 -2.95 -25.48 -19.48
C SER A 91 -2.42 -26.80 -18.95
N THR A 92 -3.30 -27.64 -18.42
CA THR A 92 -2.94 -28.90 -17.74
C THR A 92 -3.98 -29.98 -18.01
N ALA A 93 -3.71 -31.23 -17.61
CA ALA A 93 -4.68 -32.31 -17.61
C ALA A 93 -5.75 -32.18 -16.50
N GLY A 94 -5.58 -31.26 -15.54
CA GLY A 94 -6.50 -31.01 -14.43
C GLY A 94 -5.83 -30.98 -13.06
N SER A 95 -6.62 -31.22 -12.01
CA SER A 95 -6.23 -30.94 -10.62
C SER A 95 -4.98 -31.67 -10.14
N ILE A 96 -4.80 -32.95 -10.51
CA ILE A 96 -3.63 -33.74 -10.11
C ILE A 96 -2.34 -33.13 -10.67
N GLU A 97 -2.34 -32.68 -11.93
CA GLU A 97 -1.20 -32.00 -12.53
C GLU A 97 -1.01 -30.60 -11.92
N ASN A 98 -2.09 -29.89 -11.60
CA ASN A 98 -2.01 -28.60 -10.92
C ASN A 98 -1.31 -28.69 -9.57
N TYR A 99 -1.64 -29.70 -8.76
CA TYR A 99 -0.93 -29.95 -7.49
C TYR A 99 0.56 -30.20 -7.71
N ARG A 100 0.92 -30.99 -8.72
CA ARG A 100 2.33 -31.23 -9.06
C ARG A 100 3.04 -29.96 -9.49
N LEU A 101 2.41 -29.14 -10.34
CA LEU A 101 3.00 -27.87 -10.78
C LEU A 101 3.21 -26.89 -9.62
N LEU A 102 2.27 -26.80 -8.67
CA LEU A 102 2.44 -25.97 -7.47
C LEU A 102 3.63 -26.43 -6.61
N GLU A 103 3.99 -27.71 -6.62
CA GLU A 103 5.17 -28.23 -5.91
C GLU A 103 6.47 -28.11 -6.72
N SER A 104 6.42 -28.37 -8.03
CA SER A 104 7.61 -28.53 -8.86
C SER A 104 8.05 -27.26 -9.58
N ASP A 105 7.13 -26.33 -9.85
CA ASP A 105 7.39 -25.11 -10.62
C ASP A 105 7.19 -23.87 -9.72
N PRO A 106 8.27 -23.18 -9.30
CA PRO A 106 8.18 -22.03 -8.41
C PRO A 106 7.48 -20.82 -9.05
N ASP A 107 7.34 -20.78 -10.38
CA ASP A 107 6.62 -19.72 -11.08
C ASP A 107 5.09 -19.90 -10.96
N VAL A 108 4.61 -21.13 -10.77
CA VAL A 108 3.20 -21.47 -10.60
C VAL A 108 2.82 -21.36 -9.13
N ASN A 109 2.10 -20.30 -8.77
CA ASN A 109 1.71 -19.99 -7.38
C ASN A 109 0.20 -19.95 -7.14
N LEU A 110 -0.59 -20.28 -8.17
CA LEU A 110 -2.04 -20.21 -8.15
C LEU A 110 -2.62 -21.35 -8.98
N ALA A 111 -3.70 -21.97 -8.52
CA ALA A 111 -4.38 -23.01 -9.30
C ALA A 111 -5.86 -23.12 -8.99
N ILE A 112 -6.62 -23.69 -9.93
CA ILE A 112 -7.97 -24.21 -9.65
C ILE A 112 -7.87 -25.74 -9.50
N VAL A 113 -8.40 -26.28 -8.41
CA VAL A 113 -8.37 -27.73 -8.13
C VAL A 113 -9.74 -28.23 -7.68
N GLN A 114 -10.06 -29.48 -7.94
CA GLN A 114 -11.27 -30.13 -7.46
C GLN A 114 -11.04 -30.65 -6.04
N GLY A 115 -11.99 -30.44 -5.13
CA GLY A 115 -11.93 -31.03 -3.80
C GLY A 115 -11.81 -32.56 -3.84
N GLY A 116 -10.98 -33.13 -2.96
CA GLY A 116 -10.77 -34.58 -2.85
C GLY A 116 -9.83 -35.16 -3.91
N THR A 117 -9.05 -34.31 -4.58
CA THR A 117 -8.09 -34.73 -5.63
C THR A 117 -6.65 -34.49 -5.24
N VAL A 118 -6.34 -34.25 -3.96
CA VAL A 118 -4.95 -34.16 -3.50
C VAL A 118 -4.26 -35.50 -3.78
N PRO A 119 -3.20 -35.52 -4.61
CA PRO A 119 -2.55 -36.78 -4.97
C PRO A 119 -1.82 -37.34 -3.74
N LYS A 120 -1.82 -38.67 -3.58
CA LYS A 120 -1.06 -39.34 -2.50
C LYS A 120 0.44 -39.03 -2.54
N SER A 121 0.97 -38.64 -3.70
CA SER A 121 2.35 -38.23 -3.89
C SER A 121 2.63 -36.77 -3.48
N PHE A 122 1.60 -35.99 -3.12
CA PHE A 122 1.76 -34.62 -2.69
C PHE A 122 2.59 -34.58 -1.41
N SER A 123 3.77 -33.99 -1.49
CA SER A 123 4.76 -33.99 -0.41
C SER A 123 4.37 -33.03 0.72
N GLY A 124 3.60 -31.98 0.41
CA GLY A 124 3.31 -30.89 1.33
C GLY A 124 4.53 -30.01 1.64
N ALA A 125 5.61 -30.14 0.86
CA ALA A 125 6.80 -29.29 1.01
C ALA A 125 6.50 -27.81 0.69
N VAL A 126 5.51 -27.56 -0.17
CA VAL A 126 4.98 -26.23 -0.44
C VAL A 126 3.68 -26.06 0.34
N GLU A 127 3.64 -25.03 1.19
CA GLU A 127 2.42 -24.68 1.92
C GLU A 127 1.38 -24.08 0.96
N ILE A 128 0.24 -24.77 0.85
CA ILE A 128 -0.93 -24.37 0.06
C ILE A 128 -2.01 -23.81 0.99
N GLU A 129 -2.64 -22.72 0.55
CA GLU A 129 -3.77 -22.09 1.22
C GLU A 129 -4.96 -21.99 0.26
N SER A 130 -6.17 -22.19 0.78
CA SER A 130 -7.40 -21.98 0.01
C SER A 130 -7.75 -20.49 -0.01
N LEU A 131 -8.11 -19.98 -1.18
CA LEU A 131 -8.63 -18.62 -1.34
C LEU A 131 -10.16 -18.61 -1.33
N ALA A 132 -10.79 -19.52 -2.07
CA ALA A 132 -12.25 -19.68 -2.10
C ALA A 132 -12.64 -20.98 -2.80
N SER A 133 -13.77 -21.57 -2.39
CA SER A 133 -14.53 -22.45 -3.26
C SER A 133 -15.31 -21.63 -4.27
N LEU A 134 -15.28 -22.02 -5.54
CA LEU A 134 -15.72 -21.23 -6.69
C LEU A 134 -17.10 -21.64 -7.22
N TYR A 135 -17.27 -22.93 -7.47
CA TYR A 135 -18.51 -23.53 -8.00
C TYR A 135 -18.52 -25.04 -7.70
N PHE A 136 -19.70 -25.66 -7.75
CA PHE A 136 -19.85 -27.11 -7.58
C PHE A 136 -19.68 -27.86 -8.90
N GLU A 137 -19.04 -29.02 -8.83
CA GLU A 137 -18.86 -29.94 -9.96
C GLU A 137 -19.56 -31.26 -9.61
N PRO A 138 -20.86 -31.43 -9.90
CA PRO A 138 -21.55 -32.67 -9.56
C PRO A 138 -20.91 -33.89 -10.20
N LEU A 139 -20.95 -35.00 -9.46
CA LEU A 139 -20.73 -36.32 -10.01
C LEU A 139 -21.99 -36.77 -10.72
N TRP A 140 -21.91 -36.84 -12.04
CA TRP A 140 -22.95 -37.38 -12.91
C TRP A 140 -22.66 -38.85 -13.14
N VAL A 141 -23.64 -39.71 -12.87
CA VAL A 141 -23.57 -41.14 -13.15
C VAL A 141 -24.68 -41.46 -14.15
N PHE A 142 -24.31 -41.46 -15.43
CA PHE A 142 -25.23 -41.84 -16.49
C PHE A 142 -25.12 -43.33 -16.76
N TYR A 143 -26.24 -43.98 -16.98
CA TYR A 143 -26.29 -45.39 -17.33
C TYR A 143 -27.29 -45.63 -18.46
N ARG A 144 -27.07 -46.72 -19.20
CA ARG A 144 -27.96 -47.19 -20.26
C ARG A 144 -28.86 -48.32 -19.75
N GLY A 145 -30.09 -48.35 -20.26
CA GLY A 145 -31.01 -49.49 -20.14
C GLY A 145 -32.08 -49.30 -19.08
N ASP A 146 -33.11 -50.14 -19.13
CA ASP A 146 -34.36 -49.95 -18.38
C ASP A 146 -34.26 -50.24 -16.87
N GLU A 147 -33.16 -50.84 -16.43
CA GLU A 147 -32.93 -51.17 -15.03
C GLU A 147 -32.70 -49.89 -14.22
N THR A 148 -33.61 -49.58 -13.30
CA THR A 148 -33.44 -48.42 -12.42
C THR A 148 -32.34 -48.69 -11.40
N MET A 149 -31.23 -47.96 -11.51
CA MET A 149 -30.14 -48.01 -10.53
C MET A 149 -30.42 -47.00 -9.41
N ALA A 150 -30.44 -47.48 -8.16
CA ALA A 150 -30.68 -46.65 -6.98
C ALA A 150 -29.37 -46.24 -6.29
N ASP A 151 -28.28 -46.95 -6.60
CA ASP A 151 -27.04 -46.88 -5.83
C ASP A 151 -25.80 -47.20 -6.68
N LEU A 152 -24.63 -46.70 -6.27
CA LEU A 152 -23.37 -47.09 -6.90
C LEU A 152 -23.12 -48.59 -6.83
N ARG A 153 -23.60 -49.29 -5.80
CA ARG A 153 -23.49 -50.76 -5.68
C ARG A 153 -24.15 -51.52 -6.83
N ASP A 154 -25.15 -50.92 -7.48
CA ASP A 154 -25.86 -51.51 -8.62
C ASP A 154 -24.99 -51.52 -9.90
N LEU A 155 -23.84 -50.84 -9.87
CA LEU A 155 -22.88 -50.83 -10.98
C LEU A 155 -22.00 -52.09 -11.01
N LYS A 156 -22.17 -53.02 -10.06
CA LYS A 156 -21.48 -54.31 -10.05
C LYS A 156 -21.79 -55.11 -11.33
N GLY A 157 -20.74 -55.63 -11.95
CA GLY A 157 -20.75 -56.37 -13.21
C GLY A 157 -20.82 -55.50 -14.47
N LYS A 158 -20.89 -54.17 -14.34
CA LYS A 158 -21.03 -53.25 -15.48
C LYS A 158 -19.67 -52.82 -16.03
N ARG A 159 -19.64 -52.38 -17.29
CA ARG A 159 -18.51 -51.67 -17.90
C ARG A 159 -18.67 -50.19 -17.63
N ILE A 160 -17.72 -49.60 -16.90
CA ILE A 160 -17.84 -48.25 -16.33
C ILE A 160 -16.77 -47.35 -16.91
N ALA A 161 -17.16 -46.31 -17.63
CA ALA A 161 -16.25 -45.24 -18.01
C ALA A 161 -15.97 -44.34 -16.80
N ILE A 162 -14.74 -44.34 -16.31
CA ILE A 162 -14.34 -43.67 -15.06
C ILE A 162 -13.67 -42.31 -15.27
N GLY A 163 -13.57 -41.82 -16.49
CA GLY A 163 -12.82 -40.62 -16.82
C GLY A 163 -11.47 -40.91 -17.48
N ARG A 164 -10.70 -39.85 -17.75
CA ARG A 164 -9.33 -39.95 -18.29
C ARG A 164 -8.34 -40.22 -17.17
N SER A 165 -7.24 -40.90 -17.48
CA SER A 165 -6.16 -41.10 -16.52
C SER A 165 -5.62 -39.76 -15.98
N GLY A 166 -5.48 -39.66 -14.66
CA GLY A 166 -5.06 -38.48 -13.93
C GLY A 166 -6.14 -37.41 -13.73
N SER A 167 -7.39 -37.66 -14.13
CA SER A 167 -8.47 -36.67 -14.00
C SER A 167 -9.14 -36.70 -12.62
N GLY A 168 -9.79 -35.59 -12.26
CA GLY A 168 -10.63 -35.51 -11.05
C GLY A 168 -11.83 -36.47 -11.10
N THR A 169 -12.34 -36.77 -12.30
CA THR A 169 -13.38 -37.80 -12.49
C THR A 169 -12.86 -39.19 -12.14
N GLU A 170 -11.67 -39.58 -12.62
CA GLU A 170 -11.06 -40.89 -12.30
C GLU A 170 -10.84 -41.05 -10.80
N SER A 171 -10.33 -39.98 -10.16
CA SER A 171 -10.04 -39.98 -8.73
C SER A 171 -11.29 -40.22 -7.89
N ILE A 172 -12.38 -39.47 -8.15
CA ILE A 172 -13.64 -39.63 -7.42
C ILE A 172 -14.35 -40.93 -7.79
N ALA A 173 -14.40 -41.28 -9.08
CA ALA A 173 -15.04 -42.51 -9.54
C ALA A 173 -14.40 -43.75 -8.88
N THR A 174 -13.09 -43.84 -8.91
CA THR A 174 -12.33 -44.95 -8.29
C THR A 174 -12.58 -45.01 -6.79
N LEU A 175 -12.43 -43.88 -6.07
CA LEU A 175 -12.67 -43.81 -4.63
C LEU A 175 -14.07 -44.31 -4.25
N LEU A 176 -15.11 -43.82 -4.92
CA LEU A 176 -16.49 -44.16 -4.57
C LEU A 176 -16.88 -45.57 -4.99
N LEU A 177 -16.36 -46.08 -6.10
CA LEU A 177 -16.57 -47.48 -6.51
C LEU A 177 -15.89 -48.43 -5.51
N ASP A 178 -14.64 -48.18 -5.15
CA ASP A 178 -13.89 -48.97 -4.17
C ASP A 178 -14.60 -48.98 -2.80
N GLU A 179 -15.05 -47.82 -2.31
CA GLU A 179 -15.78 -47.74 -1.03
C GLU A 179 -17.14 -48.44 -1.04
N ASN A 180 -17.74 -48.62 -2.23
CA ASN A 180 -18.98 -49.39 -2.39
C ASN A 180 -18.72 -50.87 -2.70
N GLY A 181 -17.46 -51.32 -2.60
CA GLY A 181 -17.06 -52.70 -2.79
C GLY A 181 -17.11 -53.16 -4.24
N ILE A 182 -16.97 -52.24 -5.20
CA ILE A 182 -16.91 -52.56 -6.63
C ILE A 182 -15.45 -52.55 -7.06
N ASP A 183 -14.82 -53.70 -6.94
CA ASP A 183 -13.44 -53.91 -7.34
C ASP A 183 -13.27 -53.82 -8.88
N ALA A 184 -12.12 -53.32 -9.32
CA ALA A 184 -11.74 -53.23 -10.73
C ALA A 184 -11.42 -54.59 -11.36
N ASP A 185 -10.95 -55.55 -10.55
CA ASP A 185 -10.42 -56.82 -11.02
C ASP A 185 -11.45 -57.95 -10.94
N SER A 186 -12.43 -57.85 -10.04
CA SER A 186 -13.42 -58.92 -9.84
C SER A 186 -14.87 -58.53 -10.16
N ASP A 187 -15.22 -57.24 -10.02
CA ASP A 187 -16.61 -56.83 -9.90
C ASP A 187 -17.06 -55.80 -10.94
N SER A 188 -16.17 -55.25 -11.78
CA SER A 188 -16.54 -54.31 -12.86
C SER A 188 -15.45 -54.24 -13.92
N THR A 189 -15.77 -53.76 -15.12
CA THR A 189 -14.73 -53.42 -16.12
C THR A 189 -14.57 -51.91 -16.18
N ARG A 190 -13.48 -51.39 -15.63
CA ARG A 190 -13.18 -49.95 -15.67
C ARG A 190 -12.56 -49.56 -17.01
N VAL A 191 -13.16 -48.60 -17.69
CA VAL A 191 -12.73 -48.08 -19.00
C VAL A 191 -12.23 -46.66 -18.82
N GLN A 192 -10.99 -46.42 -19.26
CA GLN A 192 -10.37 -45.10 -19.27
C GLN A 192 -10.91 -44.26 -20.43
N ALA A 193 -12.08 -43.68 -20.23
CA ALA A 193 -12.78 -42.82 -21.18
C ALA A 193 -13.42 -41.65 -20.45
N GLY A 194 -13.29 -40.45 -20.99
CA GLY A 194 -13.90 -39.24 -20.44
C GLY A 194 -14.36 -38.28 -21.53
N GLY A 195 -15.11 -37.24 -21.14
CA GLY A 195 -15.61 -36.23 -22.09
C GLY A 195 -16.45 -36.84 -23.21
N ARG A 196 -16.21 -36.40 -24.45
CA ARG A 196 -16.94 -36.88 -25.65
C ARG A 196 -16.77 -38.38 -25.89
N ASP A 197 -15.59 -38.94 -25.63
CA ASP A 197 -15.32 -40.36 -25.84
C ASP A 197 -16.19 -41.24 -24.92
N ALA A 198 -16.35 -40.85 -23.65
CA ALA A 198 -17.24 -41.56 -22.73
C ALA A 198 -18.72 -41.47 -23.15
N VAL A 199 -19.15 -40.30 -23.65
CA VAL A 199 -20.52 -40.09 -24.17
C VAL A 199 -20.79 -41.02 -25.35
N GLU A 200 -19.89 -41.07 -26.34
CA GLU A 200 -20.07 -41.93 -27.51
C GLU A 200 -19.99 -43.42 -27.15
N ARG A 201 -19.08 -43.82 -26.26
CA ARG A 201 -19.02 -45.21 -25.77
C ARG A 201 -20.30 -45.62 -25.07
N LEU A 202 -20.89 -44.76 -24.25
CA LEU A 202 -22.15 -45.05 -23.57
C LEU A 202 -23.33 -45.08 -24.56
N LYS A 203 -23.37 -44.15 -25.53
CA LYS A 203 -24.36 -44.10 -26.62
C LYS A 203 -24.29 -45.28 -27.59
N ASN A 204 -23.12 -45.90 -27.75
CA ASN A 204 -22.90 -47.07 -28.59
C ASN A 204 -22.93 -48.40 -27.83
N GLY A 205 -23.20 -48.38 -26.52
CA GLY A 205 -23.23 -49.60 -25.69
C GLY A 205 -21.86 -50.27 -25.54
N GLN A 206 -20.77 -49.52 -25.71
CA GLN A 206 -19.40 -49.98 -25.44
C GLN A 206 -19.07 -49.92 -23.94
N VAL A 207 -19.76 -49.04 -23.21
CA VAL A 207 -19.84 -49.04 -21.74
C VAL A 207 -21.31 -48.99 -21.33
N ASP A 208 -21.60 -49.48 -20.14
CA ASP A 208 -22.97 -49.51 -19.58
C ASP A 208 -23.22 -48.28 -18.70
N VAL A 209 -22.17 -47.70 -18.15
CA VAL A 209 -22.20 -46.57 -17.21
C VAL A 209 -21.06 -45.61 -17.56
N ALA A 210 -21.30 -44.31 -17.47
CA ALA A 210 -20.27 -43.28 -17.60
C ALA A 210 -20.37 -42.25 -16.47
N LEU A 211 -19.24 -42.04 -15.79
CA LEU A 211 -19.10 -41.07 -14.72
C LEU A 211 -18.47 -39.79 -15.25
N PHE A 212 -18.97 -38.65 -14.78
CA PHE A 212 -18.43 -37.33 -15.11
C PHE A 212 -18.41 -36.46 -13.86
N VAL A 213 -17.34 -35.68 -13.69
CA VAL A 213 -17.32 -34.57 -12.75
C VAL A 213 -17.20 -33.30 -13.59
N LEU A 214 -18.34 -32.64 -13.81
CA LEU A 214 -18.46 -31.52 -14.75
C LEU A 214 -19.50 -30.51 -14.24
N SER A 215 -19.36 -29.26 -14.68
CA SER A 215 -20.40 -28.24 -14.47
C SER A 215 -21.75 -28.69 -15.05
N PRO A 216 -22.88 -28.42 -14.38
CA PRO A 216 -24.24 -28.65 -14.91
C PRO A 216 -24.52 -27.97 -16.25
N GLN A 217 -23.73 -26.95 -16.61
CA GLN A 217 -23.89 -26.22 -17.87
C GLN A 217 -23.15 -26.86 -19.04
N SER A 218 -22.37 -27.91 -18.80
CA SER A 218 -21.67 -28.63 -19.84
C SER A 218 -22.64 -29.11 -20.92
N THR A 219 -22.29 -28.86 -22.18
CA THR A 219 -23.08 -29.32 -23.34
C THR A 219 -23.19 -30.84 -23.38
N LEU A 220 -22.18 -31.55 -22.88
CA LEU A 220 -22.21 -33.02 -22.77
C LEU A 220 -23.27 -33.48 -21.77
N ILE A 221 -23.42 -32.79 -20.64
CA ILE A 221 -24.44 -33.12 -19.63
C ILE A 221 -25.85 -32.87 -20.19
N ARG A 222 -26.05 -31.75 -20.90
CA ARG A 222 -27.32 -31.44 -21.56
C ARG A 222 -27.71 -32.50 -22.60
N GLU A 223 -26.75 -32.92 -23.42
CA GLU A 223 -26.95 -33.99 -24.42
C GLU A 223 -27.34 -35.31 -23.77
N MET A 224 -26.64 -35.70 -22.69
CA MET A 224 -26.88 -36.96 -22.00
C MET A 224 -28.22 -37.00 -21.27
N ILE A 225 -28.63 -35.89 -20.66
CA ILE A 225 -29.93 -35.80 -19.96
C ILE A 225 -31.10 -35.83 -20.95
N ALA A 226 -30.92 -35.30 -22.15
CA ALA A 226 -31.93 -35.32 -23.21
C ALA A 226 -31.97 -36.64 -23.99
N ALA A 227 -31.00 -37.54 -23.80
CA ALA A 227 -30.93 -38.79 -24.55
C ALA A 227 -31.96 -39.82 -24.03
N PRO A 228 -32.80 -40.42 -24.89
CA PRO A 228 -33.95 -41.22 -24.46
C PRO A 228 -33.58 -42.53 -23.74
N ASP A 229 -32.49 -43.18 -24.14
CA ASP A 229 -32.04 -44.47 -23.57
C ASP A 229 -31.01 -44.32 -22.45
N ILE A 230 -30.82 -43.09 -21.96
CA ILE A 230 -29.84 -42.73 -20.95
C ILE A 230 -30.55 -42.20 -19.73
N HIS A 231 -30.19 -42.74 -18.59
CA HIS A 231 -30.74 -42.36 -17.31
C HIS A 231 -29.65 -41.77 -16.41
N LEU A 232 -30.07 -40.85 -15.54
CA LEU A 232 -29.22 -40.25 -14.53
C LEU A 232 -29.54 -40.89 -13.17
N LEU A 233 -28.52 -41.46 -12.53
CA LEU A 233 -28.64 -42.01 -11.18
C LEU A 233 -28.87 -40.89 -10.17
N SER A 234 -29.82 -41.09 -9.26
CA SER A 234 -30.08 -40.21 -8.12
C SER A 234 -29.53 -40.86 -6.85
N PHE A 235 -28.63 -40.17 -6.15
CA PHE A 235 -28.01 -40.68 -4.93
C PHE A 235 -29.00 -40.72 -3.77
N GLN A 236 -29.39 -41.91 -3.32
CA GLN A 236 -30.24 -42.11 -2.14
C GLN A 236 -29.49 -41.94 -0.80
N ARG A 237 -28.15 -42.02 -0.83
CA ARG A 237 -27.25 -41.99 0.32
C ARG A 237 -26.26 -40.82 0.26
N ASP A 238 -26.63 -39.73 -0.41
CA ASP A 238 -25.84 -38.51 -0.55
C ASP A 238 -25.31 -38.00 0.80
N ASP A 239 -26.16 -37.95 1.84
CA ASP A 239 -25.76 -37.56 3.20
C ASP A 239 -24.62 -38.42 3.78
N ALA A 240 -24.60 -39.72 3.47
CA ALA A 240 -23.57 -40.62 3.95
C ALA A 240 -22.21 -40.32 3.28
N TYR A 241 -22.22 -40.04 1.97
CA TYR A 241 -21.02 -39.65 1.25
C TYR A 241 -20.46 -38.32 1.76
N VAL A 242 -21.31 -37.31 1.97
CA VAL A 242 -20.91 -35.99 2.49
C VAL A 242 -20.30 -36.09 3.89
N ARG A 243 -20.85 -36.93 4.77
CA ARG A 243 -20.30 -37.13 6.12
C ARG A 243 -18.96 -37.86 6.13
N ARG A 244 -18.73 -38.75 5.17
CA ARG A 244 -17.46 -39.48 5.03
C ARG A 244 -16.38 -38.63 4.36
N HIS A 245 -16.79 -37.75 3.45
CA HIS A 245 -15.90 -36.98 2.59
C HIS A 245 -16.25 -35.49 2.67
N PRO A 246 -15.58 -34.71 3.55
CA PRO A 246 -15.88 -33.29 3.77
C PRO A 246 -15.75 -32.40 2.52
N PHE A 247 -15.04 -32.86 1.49
CA PHE A 247 -14.93 -32.17 0.22
C PHE A 247 -16.17 -32.34 -0.69
N LEU A 248 -17.09 -33.24 -0.35
CA LEU A 248 -18.36 -33.45 -1.07
C LEU A 248 -19.49 -32.66 -0.43
N THR A 249 -20.45 -32.24 -1.27
CA THR A 249 -21.68 -31.58 -0.86
C THR A 249 -22.87 -32.24 -1.55
N ALA A 250 -23.97 -32.40 -0.81
CA ALA A 250 -25.25 -32.83 -1.38
C ALA A 250 -25.88 -31.66 -2.15
N VAL A 251 -26.25 -31.90 -3.40
CA VAL A 251 -26.89 -30.91 -4.26
C VAL A 251 -28.09 -31.54 -4.97
N THR A 252 -29.18 -30.79 -5.06
CA THR A 252 -30.39 -31.23 -5.77
C THR A 252 -30.47 -30.53 -7.10
N LEU A 253 -30.47 -31.29 -8.19
CA LEU A 253 -30.79 -30.79 -9.52
C LEU A 253 -32.32 -30.77 -9.66
N GLN A 254 -32.90 -29.57 -9.65
CA GLN A 254 -34.35 -29.38 -9.70
C GLN A 254 -34.91 -29.81 -11.06
N ARG A 255 -36.13 -30.35 -11.06
CA ARG A 255 -36.90 -30.69 -12.25
C ARG A 255 -36.95 -29.50 -13.23
N GLY A 256 -36.72 -29.78 -14.51
CA GLY A 256 -36.80 -28.80 -15.60
C GLY A 256 -35.72 -27.72 -15.61
N VAL A 257 -34.77 -27.72 -14.66
CA VAL A 257 -33.77 -26.64 -14.52
C VAL A 257 -32.81 -26.52 -15.70
N ILE A 258 -32.62 -27.59 -16.48
CA ILE A 258 -31.75 -27.60 -17.65
C ILE A 258 -32.50 -27.16 -18.90
N ASP A 259 -33.72 -27.65 -19.08
CA ASP A 259 -34.64 -27.29 -20.15
C ASP A 259 -36.08 -27.31 -19.61
N LEU A 260 -36.67 -26.13 -19.47
CA LEU A 260 -38.04 -25.97 -18.96
C LEU A 260 -39.11 -26.38 -19.97
N GLN A 261 -38.81 -26.34 -21.29
CA GLN A 261 -39.77 -26.71 -22.33
C GLN A 261 -39.99 -28.22 -22.33
N HIS A 262 -38.89 -28.98 -22.23
CA HIS A 262 -38.91 -30.45 -22.26
C HIS A 262 -38.86 -31.07 -20.86
N ASP A 263 -38.79 -30.23 -19.82
CA ASP A 263 -38.80 -30.64 -18.42
C ASP A 263 -37.61 -31.55 -18.08
N TYR A 264 -36.40 -31.15 -18.48
CA TYR A 264 -35.18 -31.88 -18.18
C TYR A 264 -34.44 -31.29 -16.95
N PRO A 265 -34.05 -32.12 -15.96
CA PRO A 265 -34.46 -33.52 -15.77
C PRO A 265 -35.97 -33.64 -15.42
N PRO A 266 -36.63 -34.78 -15.70
CA PRO A 266 -38.09 -34.96 -15.50
C PRO A 266 -38.54 -35.01 -14.03
N ARG A 267 -37.58 -35.09 -13.11
CA ARG A 267 -37.77 -35.09 -11.66
C ARG A 267 -36.55 -34.49 -10.99
N ASP A 268 -36.68 -34.15 -9.71
CA ASP A 268 -35.55 -33.78 -8.90
C ASP A 268 -34.56 -34.94 -8.79
N VAL A 269 -33.27 -34.64 -8.94
CA VAL A 269 -32.19 -35.62 -8.87
C VAL A 269 -31.23 -35.22 -7.75
N GLN A 270 -30.99 -36.12 -6.80
CA GLN A 270 -29.98 -35.92 -5.78
C GLN A 270 -28.61 -36.31 -6.32
N LEU A 271 -27.66 -35.40 -6.17
CA LEU A 271 -26.29 -35.55 -6.62
C LEU A 271 -25.33 -35.22 -5.47
N ILE A 272 -24.12 -35.76 -5.56
CA ILE A 272 -22.99 -35.34 -4.74
C ILE A 272 -22.03 -34.54 -5.60
N ALA A 273 -21.50 -33.44 -5.07
CA ALA A 273 -20.64 -32.53 -5.81
C ALA A 273 -19.41 -32.15 -4.97
N PRO A 274 -18.19 -32.41 -5.44
CA PRO A 274 -17.03 -31.63 -5.00
C PRO A 274 -17.19 -30.15 -5.36
N ALA A 275 -16.46 -29.30 -4.64
CA ALA A 275 -16.28 -27.91 -5.01
C ALA A 275 -14.94 -27.71 -5.75
N ALA A 276 -14.96 -26.91 -6.81
CA ALA A 276 -13.76 -26.36 -7.41
C ALA A 276 -13.20 -25.27 -6.48
N ASN A 277 -11.95 -25.41 -6.06
CA ASN A 277 -11.26 -24.54 -5.13
C ASN A 277 -10.18 -23.73 -5.85
N LEU A 278 -10.16 -22.43 -5.60
CA LEU A 278 -9.03 -21.56 -5.93
C LEU A 278 -8.02 -21.65 -4.80
N ILE A 279 -6.84 -22.18 -5.09
CA ILE A 279 -5.76 -22.38 -4.11
C ILE A 279 -4.51 -21.63 -4.55
N ALA A 280 -3.70 -21.22 -3.58
CA ALA A 280 -2.45 -20.52 -3.82
C ALA A 280 -1.35 -21.06 -2.92
N THR A 281 -0.10 -20.91 -3.35
CA THR A 281 1.06 -21.12 -2.48
C THR A 281 1.31 -19.87 -1.64
N ARG A 282 2.04 -20.00 -0.53
CA ARG A 282 2.46 -18.83 0.27
C ARG A 282 3.38 -17.84 -0.45
N SER A 283 3.92 -18.19 -1.62
CA SER A 283 4.70 -17.25 -2.42
C SER A 283 3.84 -16.22 -3.15
N LEU A 284 2.52 -16.46 -3.27
CA LEU A 284 1.59 -15.47 -3.84
C LEU A 284 1.48 -14.26 -2.92
N HIS A 285 1.69 -13.06 -3.47
CA HIS A 285 1.60 -11.84 -2.67
C HIS A 285 0.15 -11.53 -2.25
N ASP A 286 -0.07 -11.42 -0.93
CA ASP A 286 -1.37 -11.15 -0.29
C ASP A 286 -2.20 -10.01 -0.90
N ALA A 287 -1.55 -8.95 -1.40
CA ALA A 287 -2.24 -7.81 -2.02
C ALA A 287 -3.06 -8.21 -3.26
N LEU A 288 -2.68 -9.29 -3.95
CA LEU A 288 -3.37 -9.81 -5.12
C LEU A 288 -4.60 -10.64 -4.76
N ILE A 289 -4.69 -11.15 -3.53
CA ILE A 289 -5.78 -12.07 -3.12
C ILE A 289 -7.15 -11.39 -3.17
N PRO A 290 -7.37 -10.19 -2.59
CA PRO A 290 -8.64 -9.48 -2.75
C PRO A 290 -9.00 -9.19 -4.21
N LEU A 291 -7.99 -8.96 -5.06
CA LEU A 291 -8.19 -8.71 -6.49
C LEU A 291 -8.66 -9.99 -7.21
N LEU A 292 -8.03 -11.13 -6.92
CA LEU A 292 -8.42 -12.45 -7.42
C LEU A 292 -9.84 -12.83 -6.95
N LEU A 293 -10.15 -12.61 -5.68
CA LEU A 293 -11.48 -12.90 -5.12
C LEU A 293 -12.57 -12.01 -5.71
N ARG A 294 -12.23 -10.77 -6.10
CA ARG A 294 -13.15 -9.90 -6.84
C ARG A 294 -13.39 -10.42 -8.25
N ALA A 295 -12.35 -10.89 -8.94
CA ALA A 295 -12.47 -11.55 -10.24
C ALA A 295 -13.38 -12.79 -10.13
N ALA A 296 -13.10 -13.68 -9.17
CA ALA A 296 -13.91 -14.86 -8.88
C ALA A 296 -15.37 -14.49 -8.55
N SER A 297 -15.58 -13.50 -7.70
CA SER A 297 -16.93 -13.04 -7.35
C SER A 297 -17.70 -12.54 -8.57
N GLN A 298 -17.05 -11.77 -9.46
CA GLN A 298 -17.69 -11.24 -10.66
C GLN A 298 -18.01 -12.34 -11.68
N THR A 299 -17.16 -13.35 -11.79
CA THR A 299 -17.37 -14.50 -12.69
C THR A 299 -18.49 -15.41 -12.17
N HIS A 300 -18.53 -15.70 -10.87
CA HIS A 300 -19.38 -16.77 -10.31
C HIS A 300 -20.69 -16.30 -9.67
N ARG A 301 -20.76 -15.11 -9.03
CA ARG A 301 -21.95 -14.69 -8.25
C ARG A 301 -23.22 -14.43 -9.07
N GLY A 302 -23.11 -14.22 -10.37
CA GLY A 302 -24.22 -13.70 -11.19
C GLY A 302 -24.77 -14.61 -12.28
N ARG A 303 -24.18 -15.80 -12.51
CA ARG A 303 -24.45 -16.53 -13.76
C ARG A 303 -24.81 -18.00 -13.65
N GLU A 304 -24.38 -18.78 -12.65
CA GLU A 304 -24.19 -20.21 -12.98
C GLU A 304 -24.55 -21.31 -11.98
N SER A 305 -25.03 -21.03 -10.77
CA SER A 305 -25.37 -22.15 -9.88
C SER A 305 -26.82 -22.61 -10.12
N LEU A 306 -27.01 -23.47 -11.13
CA LEU A 306 -28.26 -24.24 -11.33
C LEU A 306 -28.58 -25.14 -10.12
N LEU A 307 -27.62 -25.34 -9.22
CA LEU A 307 -27.72 -26.21 -8.07
C LEU A 307 -28.04 -25.42 -6.79
N GLN A 308 -27.31 -24.34 -6.52
CA GLN A 308 -27.43 -23.55 -5.29
C GLN A 308 -27.07 -22.07 -5.53
N PRO A 309 -28.03 -21.20 -5.89
CA PRO A 309 -27.77 -19.79 -6.15
C PRO A 309 -27.31 -19.05 -4.89
N GLY A 310 -26.37 -18.11 -5.05
CA GLY A 310 -25.94 -17.18 -3.98
C GLY A 310 -24.97 -17.74 -2.94
N ARG A 311 -24.62 -19.03 -2.99
CA ARG A 311 -23.72 -19.65 -2.01
C ARG A 311 -22.24 -19.52 -2.34
N LEU A 312 -21.89 -19.48 -3.63
CA LEU A 312 -20.48 -19.47 -4.10
C LEU A 312 -20.16 -18.18 -4.86
N PRO A 313 -18.91 -17.66 -4.82
CA PRO A 313 -17.77 -18.21 -4.08
C PRO A 313 -17.89 -18.10 -2.54
N SER A 314 -17.30 -19.04 -1.80
CA SER A 314 -17.35 -19.10 -0.32
C SER A 314 -16.05 -19.56 0.33
N THR A 315 -16.00 -19.43 1.66
CA THR A 315 -14.99 -20.05 2.54
C THR A 315 -15.39 -21.44 3.02
N GLU A 316 -16.63 -21.88 2.76
CA GLU A 316 -17.07 -23.26 2.94
C GLU A 316 -16.50 -24.15 1.83
N PHE A 317 -16.41 -25.47 2.06
CA PHE A 317 -16.00 -26.50 1.08
C PHE A 317 -14.53 -26.44 0.62
N ILE A 318 -13.69 -25.81 1.43
CA ILE A 318 -12.25 -25.70 1.22
C ILE A 318 -11.51 -26.94 1.74
N GLU A 319 -10.45 -27.33 1.04
CA GLU A 319 -9.62 -28.51 1.37
C GLU A 319 -8.37 -28.13 2.18
N PHE A 320 -7.87 -26.89 2.02
CA PHE A 320 -6.71 -26.36 2.73
C PHE A 320 -7.07 -25.22 3.69
N PRO A 321 -6.21 -24.88 4.66
CA PRO A 321 -6.42 -23.70 5.50
C PRO A 321 -6.73 -22.45 4.68
N LEU A 322 -7.73 -21.69 5.13
CA LEU A 322 -8.14 -20.44 4.47
C LEU A 322 -7.04 -19.39 4.62
N ASN A 323 -6.62 -18.79 3.51
CA ASN A 323 -5.70 -17.65 3.53
C ASN A 323 -6.29 -16.47 4.33
N GLN A 324 -5.45 -15.78 5.09
CA GLN A 324 -5.91 -14.71 5.97
C GLN A 324 -6.49 -13.51 5.21
N SER A 325 -5.89 -13.11 4.09
CA SER A 325 -6.40 -12.04 3.23
C SER A 325 -7.74 -12.42 2.59
N ALA A 326 -7.93 -13.71 2.28
CA ALA A 326 -9.20 -14.22 1.80
C ALA A 326 -10.30 -14.18 2.86
N ARG A 327 -9.99 -14.59 4.10
CA ARG A 327 -10.90 -14.48 5.24
C ARG A 327 -11.41 -13.05 5.42
N VAL A 328 -10.50 -12.08 5.49
CA VAL A 328 -10.82 -10.66 5.62
C VAL A 328 -11.69 -10.18 4.44
N TYR A 329 -11.42 -10.64 3.22
CA TYR A 329 -12.24 -10.26 2.07
C TYR A 329 -13.69 -10.75 2.18
N PHE A 330 -13.93 -11.96 2.68
CA PHE A 330 -15.29 -12.49 2.85
C PHE A 330 -16.03 -11.87 4.05
N GLU A 331 -15.31 -11.53 5.13
CA GLU A 331 -15.87 -10.90 6.33
C GLU A 331 -16.14 -9.39 6.12
N ASP A 332 -15.15 -8.63 5.63
CA ASP A 332 -15.17 -7.16 5.56
C ASP A 332 -15.37 -6.61 4.13
N GLY A 333 -15.26 -7.48 3.12
CA GLY A 333 -15.26 -7.09 1.71
C GLY A 333 -13.88 -6.63 1.21
N PRO A 334 -13.82 -6.05 -0.01
CA PRO A 334 -12.56 -5.56 -0.55
C PRO A 334 -11.97 -4.44 0.32
N PRO A 335 -10.62 -4.31 0.40
CA PRO A 335 -9.98 -3.25 1.15
C PRO A 335 -10.51 -1.86 0.75
N PHE A 336 -10.72 -0.97 1.72
CA PHE A 336 -11.33 0.35 1.51
C PHE A 336 -10.70 1.12 0.34
N LEU A 337 -9.36 1.16 0.27
CA LEU A 337 -8.65 1.87 -0.79
C LEU A 337 -8.89 1.25 -2.17
N GLN A 338 -9.06 -0.07 -2.27
CA GLN A 338 -9.35 -0.76 -3.54
C GLN A 338 -10.79 -0.57 -4.02
N LYS A 339 -11.68 -0.03 -3.17
CA LYS A 339 -13.05 0.35 -3.58
C LYS A 339 -13.05 1.59 -4.46
N TYR A 340 -12.13 2.54 -4.20
CA TYR A 340 -12.14 3.87 -4.83
C TYR A 340 -10.93 4.18 -5.71
N LEU A 341 -9.81 3.48 -5.50
CA LEU A 341 -8.55 3.75 -6.20
C LEU A 341 -8.13 2.56 -7.07
N PRO A 342 -7.40 2.81 -8.17
CA PRO A 342 -6.76 1.75 -8.94
C PRO A 342 -5.86 0.88 -8.06
N PHE A 343 -5.77 -0.41 -8.40
CA PHE A 343 -5.03 -1.43 -7.63
C PHE A 343 -3.63 -0.96 -7.18
N TRP A 344 -2.82 -0.43 -8.10
CA TRP A 344 -1.44 -0.01 -7.80
C TRP A 344 -1.35 1.16 -6.83
N VAL A 345 -2.30 2.11 -6.92
CA VAL A 345 -2.37 3.26 -6.01
C VAL A 345 -2.81 2.78 -4.63
N ALA A 346 -3.85 1.95 -4.56
CA ALA A 346 -4.34 1.37 -3.31
C ALA A 346 -3.26 0.53 -2.62
N SER A 347 -2.53 -0.29 -3.37
CA SER A 347 -1.42 -1.11 -2.87
C SER A 347 -0.27 -0.24 -2.35
N ALA A 348 0.14 0.78 -3.10
CA ALA A 348 1.21 1.69 -2.68
C ALA A 348 0.86 2.45 -1.39
N ILE A 349 -0.36 2.98 -1.27
CA ILE A 349 -0.82 3.68 -0.06
C ILE A 349 -0.93 2.70 1.12
N SER A 350 -1.48 1.51 0.90
CA SER A 350 -1.61 0.51 1.97
C SER A 350 -0.25 0.02 2.48
N ARG A 351 0.79 -0.01 1.64
CA ARG A 351 2.18 -0.22 2.11
C ARG A 351 2.73 1.01 2.83
N GLY A 352 2.51 2.20 2.27
CA GLY A 352 2.98 3.47 2.80
C GLY A 352 2.46 3.78 4.21
N LYS A 353 1.27 3.28 4.59
CA LYS A 353 0.72 3.49 5.94
C LYS A 353 1.63 2.93 7.05
N ILE A 354 2.37 1.86 6.78
CA ILE A 354 3.32 1.26 7.73
C ILE A 354 4.50 2.23 7.97
N LEU A 355 4.88 3.01 6.95
CA LEU A 355 5.94 4.01 7.03
C LEU A 355 5.51 5.30 7.72
N LEU A 356 4.22 5.53 7.93
CA LEU A 356 3.75 6.75 8.59
C LEU A 356 4.31 6.88 10.01
N LEU A 357 4.38 5.77 10.76
CA LEU A 357 4.85 5.81 12.14
C LEU A 357 6.36 6.15 12.22
N PRO A 358 7.29 5.46 11.50
CA PRO A 358 8.69 5.89 11.43
C PRO A 358 8.90 7.29 10.83
N ALA A 359 8.11 7.66 9.81
CA ALA A 359 8.21 8.99 9.23
C ALA A 359 7.83 10.07 10.25
N LEU A 360 6.77 9.84 11.03
CA LEU A 360 6.31 10.77 12.06
C LEU A 360 7.32 10.87 13.21
N THR A 361 7.94 9.76 13.63
CA THR A 361 8.98 9.78 14.66
C THR A 361 10.24 10.53 14.21
N LEU A 362 10.61 10.45 12.93
CA LEU A 362 11.71 11.24 12.35
C LEU A 362 11.35 12.72 12.14
N LEU A 363 10.07 13.03 11.88
CA LEU A 363 9.60 14.41 11.73
C LEU A 363 9.54 15.17 13.06
N LEU A 364 9.26 14.47 14.17
CA LEU A 364 9.13 15.07 15.50
C LEU A 364 10.37 15.88 15.95
N PRO A 365 11.62 15.36 15.88
CA PRO A 365 12.81 16.14 16.23
C PRO A 365 13.04 17.31 15.26
N LEU A 366 12.72 17.15 13.97
CA LEU A 366 12.84 18.23 12.99
C LEU A 366 11.91 19.41 13.36
N PHE A 367 10.67 19.12 13.74
CA PHE A 367 9.75 20.13 14.26
C PHE A 367 10.24 20.75 15.56
N ARG A 368 10.85 19.97 16.46
CA ARG A 368 11.43 20.49 17.71
C ARG A 368 12.63 21.42 17.46
N MET A 369 13.38 21.22 16.39
CA MET A 369 14.49 22.08 15.99
C MET A 369 14.01 23.38 15.29
N ALA A 370 12.77 23.44 14.81
CA ALA A 370 12.26 24.60 14.10
C ALA A 370 12.21 25.88 14.97
N PRO A 371 11.65 25.86 16.20
CA PRO A 371 11.67 27.04 17.07
C PRO A 371 13.07 27.56 17.39
N PRO A 372 14.04 26.78 17.94
CA PRO A 372 15.36 27.31 18.30
C PRO A 372 16.13 27.86 17.11
N LEU A 373 16.04 27.25 15.93
CA LEU A 373 16.65 27.76 14.70
C LEU A 373 16.03 29.08 14.25
N TYR A 374 14.71 29.21 14.37
CA TYR A 374 14.02 30.46 14.12
C TYR A 374 14.48 31.55 15.10
N ARG A 375 14.60 31.24 16.40
CA ARG A 375 15.12 32.19 17.41
C ARG A 375 16.54 32.63 17.09
N TRP A 376 17.41 31.68 16.76
CA TRP A 376 18.79 31.94 16.36
C TRP A 376 18.84 32.86 15.14
N ARG A 377 18.04 32.59 14.11
CA ARG A 377 17.96 33.45 12.91
C ARG A 377 17.58 34.89 13.24
N ILE A 378 16.62 35.10 14.14
CA ILE A 378 16.19 36.45 14.55
C ILE A 378 17.27 37.12 15.41
N ARG A 379 17.82 36.44 16.42
CA ARG A 379 18.90 36.99 17.26
C ARG A 379 20.16 37.32 16.48
N SER A 380 20.58 36.46 15.54
CA SER A 380 21.71 36.74 14.66
C SER A 380 21.48 37.93 13.74
N ARG A 381 20.22 38.34 13.47
CA ARG A 381 19.95 39.63 12.82
C ARG A 381 20.17 40.79 13.76
N ILE A 382 19.69 40.70 15.00
CA ILE A 382 19.82 41.74 16.01
C ILE A 382 21.28 41.98 16.40
N TYR A 383 22.05 40.91 16.67
CA TYR A 383 23.46 41.02 17.06
C TYR A 383 24.34 41.69 16.00
N ARG A 384 24.00 41.59 14.71
CA ARG A 384 24.76 42.27 13.64
C ARG A 384 24.66 43.78 13.73
N TRP A 385 23.48 44.29 14.04
CA TRP A 385 23.30 45.73 14.27
C TRP A 385 24.09 46.20 15.50
N TYR A 386 24.13 45.39 16.55
CA TYR A 386 24.98 45.66 17.73
C TYR A 386 26.49 45.63 17.42
N GLU A 387 26.95 44.76 16.52
CA GLU A 387 28.37 44.70 16.12
C GLU A 387 28.80 46.00 15.43
N ILE A 388 28.00 46.51 14.50
CA ILE A 388 28.29 47.78 13.83
C ILE A 388 28.19 48.95 14.82
N LEU A 389 27.17 48.94 15.69
CA LEU A 389 26.99 49.96 16.73
C LEU A 389 28.20 50.01 17.68
N ARG A 390 28.74 48.85 18.07
CA ARG A 390 29.93 48.75 18.91
C ARG A 390 31.19 49.22 18.19
N GLY A 391 31.32 48.98 16.88
CA GLY A 391 32.39 49.53 16.06
C GLY A 391 32.41 51.05 16.11
N ILE A 392 31.25 51.68 15.88
CA ILE A 392 31.08 53.14 15.95
C ILE A 392 31.38 53.68 17.35
N GLU A 393 30.91 53.00 18.41
CA GLU A 393 31.20 53.40 19.79
C GLU A 393 32.70 53.28 20.14
N SER A 394 33.39 52.27 19.60
CA SER A 394 34.82 52.08 19.80
C SER A 394 35.63 53.20 19.12
N GLU A 395 35.27 53.56 17.88
CA GLU A 395 35.89 54.66 17.14
C GLU A 395 35.71 56.00 17.87
N LEU A 396 34.49 56.26 18.37
CA LEU A 396 34.20 57.44 19.19
C LEU A 396 35.07 57.57 20.44
N ARG A 397 35.56 56.44 21.00
CA ARG A 397 36.36 56.43 22.24
C ARG A 397 37.87 56.50 22.02
N HIS A 398 38.39 56.02 20.89
CA HIS A 398 39.84 55.82 20.71
C HIS A 398 40.47 56.70 19.63
N GLU A 399 39.75 57.05 18.56
CA GLU A 399 40.27 57.87 17.44
C GLU A 399 39.16 58.81 16.90
N PRO A 400 38.81 59.89 17.62
CA PRO A 400 37.78 60.81 17.16
C PRO A 400 38.28 61.66 15.98
N ASP A 401 37.82 61.34 14.78
CA ASP A 401 38.05 62.07 13.53
C ASP A 401 36.71 62.60 13.00
N VAL A 402 36.61 63.91 12.75
CA VAL A 402 35.35 64.60 12.40
C VAL A 402 34.73 64.02 11.12
N GLU A 403 35.55 63.74 10.10
CA GLU A 403 35.06 63.19 8.82
C GLU A 403 34.48 61.78 9.00
N ARG A 404 35.09 60.96 9.86
CA ARG A 404 34.60 59.61 10.18
C ARG A 404 33.36 59.65 11.06
N LEU A 405 33.28 60.59 12.00
CA LEU A 405 32.12 60.76 12.87
C LEU A 405 30.88 61.21 12.07
N GLU A 406 31.01 62.12 11.10
CA GLU A 406 29.91 62.50 10.20
C GLU A 406 29.41 61.30 9.36
N LYS A 407 30.34 60.48 8.87
CA LYS A 407 30.01 59.23 8.17
C LYS A 407 29.28 58.23 9.09
N ASN A 408 29.66 58.16 10.35
CA ASN A 408 29.00 57.32 11.36
C ASN A 408 27.58 57.83 11.70
N VAL A 409 27.34 59.15 11.72
CA VAL A 409 25.97 59.71 11.86
C VAL A 409 25.07 59.29 10.70
N THR A 410 25.60 59.34 9.47
CA THR A 410 24.87 58.92 8.27
C THR A 410 24.54 57.42 8.33
N THR A 411 25.53 56.61 8.73
CA THR A 411 25.36 55.16 8.91
C THR A 411 24.29 54.83 9.96
N LEU A 412 24.33 55.48 11.13
CA LEU A 412 23.33 55.32 12.20
C LEU A 412 21.92 55.74 11.75
N GLY A 413 21.80 56.80 10.94
CA GLY A 413 20.54 57.22 10.34
C GLY A 413 19.96 56.17 9.37
N GLN A 414 20.81 55.54 8.56
CA GLN A 414 20.41 54.42 7.70
C GLN A 414 19.97 53.19 8.51
N MET A 415 20.66 52.89 9.62
CA MET A 415 20.24 51.80 10.52
C MET A 415 18.84 52.05 11.08
N GLN A 416 18.57 53.28 11.51
CA GLN A 416 17.28 53.65 12.07
C GLN A 416 16.16 53.52 11.02
N GLY A 417 16.40 53.95 9.78
CA GLY A 417 15.46 53.78 8.67
C GLY A 417 15.18 52.30 8.34
N GLU A 418 16.21 51.46 8.26
CA GLU A 418 16.03 50.02 8.04
C GLU A 418 15.33 49.33 9.21
N LEU A 419 15.58 49.76 10.45
CA LEU A 419 14.89 49.25 11.64
C LEU A 419 13.40 49.66 11.63
N ASP A 420 13.06 50.88 11.23
CA ASP A 420 11.66 51.34 11.15
C ASP A 420 10.85 50.61 10.04
N ASP A 421 11.52 50.15 8.98
CA ASP A 421 10.91 49.34 7.91
C ASP A 421 10.69 47.88 8.29
N LEU A 422 11.34 47.37 9.35
CA LEU A 422 11.20 46.00 9.85
C LEU A 422 9.92 45.80 10.69
N LYS A 423 8.75 46.07 10.10
CA LYS A 423 7.41 45.94 10.73
C LYS A 423 6.98 44.51 11.14
N SER A 424 7.86 43.49 11.03
CA SER A 424 7.47 42.07 11.16
C SER A 424 8.33 41.25 12.14
N VAL A 425 8.93 41.90 13.15
CA VAL A 425 9.58 41.16 14.24
C VAL A 425 8.49 40.58 15.17
N PRO A 426 8.50 39.26 15.47
CA PRO A 426 7.53 38.66 16.38
C PRO A 426 7.59 39.28 17.77
N LEU A 427 6.43 39.38 18.44
CA LEU A 427 6.27 39.99 19.78
C LEU A 427 7.29 39.50 20.81
N SER A 428 7.70 38.22 20.74
CA SER A 428 8.67 37.60 21.65
C SER A 428 10.10 38.16 21.56
N TYR A 429 10.42 38.99 20.56
CA TYR A 429 11.74 39.60 20.37
C TYR A 429 11.70 41.13 20.36
N MET A 430 10.54 41.71 20.71
CA MET A 430 10.37 43.16 20.68
C MET A 430 11.25 43.85 21.71
N GLU A 431 11.53 43.21 22.85
CA GLU A 431 12.42 43.76 23.87
C GLU A 431 13.84 43.96 23.32
N GLU A 432 14.47 42.91 22.75
CA GLU A 432 15.81 43.05 22.17
C GLU A 432 15.83 44.02 20.98
N PHE A 433 14.73 44.10 20.22
CA PHE A 433 14.59 45.03 19.11
C PHE A 433 14.45 46.50 19.55
N TYR A 434 13.61 46.79 20.54
CA TYR A 434 13.45 48.13 21.10
C TYR A 434 14.71 48.59 21.83
N ASN A 435 15.38 47.70 22.56
CA ASN A 435 16.67 48.01 23.20
C ASN A 435 17.73 48.39 22.17
N LEU A 436 17.79 47.70 21.02
CA LEU A 436 18.69 48.07 19.94
C LEU A 436 18.38 49.48 19.41
N ARG A 437 17.11 49.79 19.17
CA ARG A 437 16.67 51.11 18.71
C ARG A 437 17.07 52.22 19.69
N LEU A 438 16.84 52.02 20.99
CA LEU A 438 17.22 52.97 22.03
C LEU A 438 18.73 53.21 22.06
N HIS A 439 19.55 52.16 21.92
CA HIS A 439 21.00 52.31 21.87
C HIS A 439 21.48 53.03 20.61
N VAL A 440 20.87 52.77 19.45
CA VAL A 440 21.18 53.49 18.20
C VAL A 440 20.92 54.99 18.38
N GLU A 441 19.75 55.36 18.91
CA GLU A 441 19.42 56.77 19.18
C GLU A 441 20.38 57.40 20.21
N PHE A 442 20.75 56.66 21.25
CA PHE A 442 21.69 57.13 22.27
C PHE A 442 23.10 57.39 21.69
N VAL A 443 23.66 56.44 20.95
CA VAL A 443 24.99 56.59 20.33
C VAL A 443 24.97 57.70 19.29
N GLN A 444 23.90 57.82 18.50
CA GLN A 444 23.76 58.90 17.51
C GLN A 444 23.80 60.29 18.15
N ARG A 445 23.11 60.49 19.29
CA ARG A 445 23.19 61.75 20.06
C ARG A 445 24.62 62.00 20.55
N ARG A 446 25.28 60.96 21.06
CA ARG A 446 26.64 61.06 21.60
C ARG A 446 27.67 61.40 20.51
N VAL A 447 27.58 60.78 19.34
CA VAL A 447 28.41 61.08 18.17
C VAL A 447 28.17 62.52 17.70
N ARG A 448 26.90 62.96 17.60
CA ARG A 448 26.56 64.33 17.21
C ARG A 448 27.11 65.37 18.19
N ASN A 449 27.02 65.10 19.49
CA ASN A 449 27.57 65.98 20.51
C ASN A 449 29.10 66.04 20.43
N ALA A 450 29.77 64.90 20.19
CA ALA A 450 31.22 64.87 20.02
C ALA A 450 31.69 65.67 18.79
N ILE A 451 30.93 65.62 17.67
CA ILE A 451 31.20 66.46 16.48
C ILE A 451 31.11 67.94 16.86
N VAL A 452 30.05 68.36 17.57
CA VAL A 452 29.89 69.76 18.02
C VAL A 452 31.00 70.20 18.98
N GLU A 453 31.51 69.29 19.81
CA GLU A 453 32.56 69.59 20.79
C GLU A 453 33.95 69.67 20.15
N LEU A 454 34.20 68.90 19.09
CA LEU A 454 35.43 68.96 18.27
C LEU A 454 35.43 70.15 17.29
N ASP A 455 34.26 70.66 16.92
CA ASP A 455 34.07 71.81 16.01
C ASP A 455 34.00 73.16 16.75
N ARG A 456 34.16 73.17 18.08
CA ARG A 456 34.27 74.43 18.86
C ARG A 456 35.63 75.09 18.61
N PRO A 457 35.69 76.37 18.18
CA PRO A 457 36.95 77.10 18.13
C PRO A 457 37.50 77.30 19.55
N SER A 458 38.78 76.99 19.74
CA SER A 458 39.52 77.21 20.98
C SER A 458 39.44 78.69 21.39
N PRO A 459 39.08 79.05 22.64
CA PRO A 459 39.17 80.44 23.08
C PRO A 459 40.64 80.75 23.33
N ALA A 460 41.25 81.51 22.42
CA ALA A 460 42.55 82.12 22.63
C ALA A 460 42.37 83.65 22.67
N ASP A 461 43.07 84.26 23.63
CA ASP A 461 43.54 85.64 23.65
C ASP A 461 42.48 86.75 23.63
N ASP A 462 42.14 87.27 24.83
CA ASP A 462 41.90 88.69 25.09
C ASP A 462 41.49 88.90 26.57
N GLU A 463 42.43 89.32 27.42
CA GLU A 463 42.19 90.32 28.48
C GLU A 463 43.52 90.72 29.17
N GLU A 464 43.97 91.94 28.88
CA GLU A 464 45.04 92.67 29.57
C GLU A 464 44.58 93.16 30.97
N PRO A 465 45.52 93.41 31.92
CA PRO A 465 45.23 93.53 33.35
C PRO A 465 44.96 94.97 33.82
N PRO A 466 44.31 95.19 34.98
CA PRO A 466 44.43 96.45 35.70
C PRO A 466 45.27 96.33 36.99
N GLN A 467 46.10 97.35 37.19
CA GLN A 467 46.92 97.68 38.36
C GLN A 467 46.12 98.54 39.39
N PRO A 468 46.68 98.85 40.59
CA PRO A 468 46.04 98.70 41.91
C PRO A 468 45.39 99.97 42.48
N ILE A 469 44.60 99.81 43.55
CA ILE A 469 44.27 100.89 44.50
C ILE A 469 44.47 100.39 45.94
N ASP A 470 45.30 101.14 46.67
CA ASP A 470 45.57 101.10 48.10
C ASP A 470 44.51 101.93 48.86
N HIS A 471 44.05 101.47 50.03
CA HIS A 471 43.88 102.26 51.26
C HIS A 471 43.32 101.42 52.43
N ALA A 472 44.21 101.12 53.38
CA ALA A 472 44.13 101.31 54.84
C ALA A 472 42.94 100.79 55.71
N ALA A 473 43.30 99.83 56.58
CA ALA A 473 43.14 99.77 58.05
C ALA A 473 41.75 99.71 58.73
N THR A 474 41.45 98.57 59.39
CA THR A 474 41.28 98.45 60.86
C THR A 474 41.19 96.97 61.32
N ASP A 475 41.65 96.72 62.55
CA ASP A 475 42.12 95.47 63.19
C ASP A 475 41.11 94.33 63.49
N PRO A 476 41.59 93.10 63.85
CA PRO A 476 40.81 91.88 64.18
C PRO A 476 40.68 91.71 65.72
N PRO A 477 40.45 90.52 66.37
CA PRO A 477 40.02 89.14 66.00
C PRO A 477 38.82 88.69 66.93
N PRO A 478 38.56 87.42 67.39
CA PRO A 478 39.15 86.10 67.09
C PRO A 478 38.17 84.90 66.93
N HIS A 479 38.75 83.76 66.50
CA HIS A 479 38.25 82.39 66.68
C HIS A 479 38.20 81.99 68.18
N PRO A 480 37.46 80.92 68.57
CA PRO A 480 38.14 79.62 68.71
C PRO A 480 37.25 78.35 68.47
N THR A 481 37.91 77.26 68.03
CA THR A 481 37.78 75.81 68.38
C THR A 481 36.41 75.15 68.61
N GLN A 482 36.16 73.89 68.21
CA GLN A 482 37.03 72.71 68.24
C GLN A 482 36.96 71.87 66.97
#